data_AF-A0A1V9Z0G7-F1
#
_entry.id   AF-A0A1V9Z0G7-F1
#
_cell.length_a   1.000
_cell.length_b   1.000
_cell.length_c   1.000
_cell.angle_alpha   90.00
_cell.angle_beta   90.00
_cell.angle_gamma   90.00
#
_symmetry.space_group_name_H-M   'P 1'
#
loop_
_entity.id
_entity.type
_entity.pdbx_description
1 polymer ?
#
loop_
_entity_poly.entity_id
_entity_poly.type
_entity_poly.pdbx_seq_one_letter_code
_entity_poly.pdbx_strand_id
1 'polypeptide(L)'
;MVGMKADMGGAAGLLGGFQACVLSGAVKTQPLHCILCLAENAVGPHATRPDDIHTFYSGKTVEVNDTDAEGRLVLADGVAYAVKHLNPSVLLDMATLTGAQGVTTGEHIGALYANTDNIEAIGVSIGKASGDLVHPVPYVPEFFRGEYKSEVADMKNYMKNPKNAGVSCGGQFIGNHLGDFENEGEWMHLDMAFPAVGSDKRGTGYGVAFVQLLVDHLNKAE
;
A
#
# COMPACT_ATOMS: atom_id res chain seq x y z
N MET A 1 -16.70 4.08 -11.16
CA MET A 1 -16.93 2.65 -11.50
C MET A 1 -16.24 2.20 -12.79
N VAL A 2 -16.45 2.83 -13.95
CA VAL A 2 -15.68 2.43 -15.16
C VAL A 2 -14.18 2.58 -14.87
N GLY A 3 -13.41 1.52 -15.13
CA GLY A 3 -11.97 1.47 -14.85
C GLY A 3 -11.59 0.63 -13.63
N MET A 4 -12.52 0.31 -12.72
CA MET A 4 -12.22 -0.41 -11.46
C MET A 4 -11.79 -1.87 -11.62
N LYS A 5 -11.83 -2.44 -12.84
CA LYS A 5 -11.12 -3.69 -13.12
C LYS A 5 -9.61 -3.59 -12.89
N ALA A 6 -9.06 -2.37 -12.89
CA ALA A 6 -7.66 -2.09 -12.61
C ALA A 6 -7.35 -2.01 -11.11
N ASP A 7 -8.36 -2.15 -10.23
CA ASP A 7 -8.18 -1.99 -8.78
C ASP A 7 -7.41 -3.15 -8.11
N MET A 8 -7.05 -4.16 -8.89
CA MET A 8 -6.11 -5.22 -8.53
C MET A 8 -4.68 -4.93 -8.99
N GLY A 9 -4.39 -3.69 -9.45
CA GLY A 9 -3.12 -3.29 -10.05
C GLY A 9 -1.93 -3.47 -9.12
N GLY A 10 -2.08 -3.15 -7.83
CA GLY A 10 -1.04 -3.38 -6.82
C GLY A 10 -0.68 -4.87 -6.67
N ALA A 11 -1.68 -5.73 -6.58
CA ALA A 11 -1.49 -7.19 -6.53
C ALA A 11 -0.84 -7.73 -7.81
N ALA A 12 -1.22 -7.21 -8.99
CA ALA A 12 -0.60 -7.58 -10.25
C ALA A 12 0.87 -7.16 -10.34
N GLY A 13 1.19 -5.93 -9.93
CA GLY A 13 2.56 -5.41 -9.89
C GLY A 13 3.46 -6.23 -8.96
N LEU A 14 2.98 -6.53 -7.75
CA LEU A 14 3.68 -7.39 -6.78
C LEU A 14 3.89 -8.81 -7.31
N LEU A 15 2.86 -9.44 -7.88
CA LEU A 15 2.97 -10.80 -8.43
C LEU A 15 3.94 -10.85 -9.62
N GLY A 16 3.87 -9.88 -10.53
CA GLY A 16 4.78 -9.79 -11.67
C GLY A 16 6.22 -9.52 -11.24
N GLY A 17 6.43 -8.61 -10.28
CA GLY A 17 7.73 -8.33 -9.69
C GLY A 17 8.32 -9.54 -8.96
N PHE A 18 7.51 -10.24 -8.17
CA PHE A 18 7.89 -11.50 -7.52
C PHE A 18 8.31 -12.55 -8.55
N GLN A 19 7.50 -12.75 -9.60
CA GLN A 19 7.83 -13.67 -10.69
C GLN A 19 9.14 -13.29 -11.37
N ALA A 20 9.37 -12.01 -11.65
CA ALA A 20 10.61 -11.53 -12.25
C ALA A 20 11.84 -11.81 -11.37
N CYS A 21 11.73 -11.57 -10.05
CA CYS A 21 12.79 -11.86 -9.08
C CYS A 21 13.16 -13.35 -9.02
N VAL A 22 12.15 -14.22 -9.03
CA VAL A 22 12.35 -15.68 -9.00
C VAL A 22 13.01 -16.14 -10.30
N LEU A 23 12.52 -15.67 -11.46
CA LEU A 23 13.05 -16.08 -12.77
C LEU A 23 14.46 -15.53 -13.05
N SER A 24 14.81 -14.36 -12.53
CA SER A 24 16.15 -13.79 -12.69
C SER A 24 17.19 -14.42 -11.75
N GLY A 25 16.76 -15.19 -10.74
CA GLY A 25 17.63 -15.67 -9.67
C GLY A 25 18.05 -14.57 -8.69
N ALA A 26 17.29 -13.47 -8.61
CA ALA A 26 17.53 -12.42 -7.63
C ALA A 26 17.25 -12.89 -6.19
N VAL A 27 16.38 -13.88 -6.02
CA VAL A 27 16.14 -14.50 -4.70
C VAL A 27 17.32 -15.39 -4.33
N LYS A 28 18.21 -14.88 -3.46
CA LYS A 28 19.45 -15.57 -3.04
C LYS A 28 19.33 -16.18 -1.66
N THR A 29 19.62 -15.38 -0.64
CA THR A 29 19.83 -15.79 0.76
C THR A 29 18.61 -15.51 1.62
N GLN A 30 17.95 -14.37 1.39
CA GLN A 30 16.77 -13.96 2.14
C GLN A 30 15.48 -14.45 1.48
N PRO A 31 14.48 -14.89 2.28
CA PRO A 31 13.19 -15.28 1.74
C PRO A 31 12.46 -14.05 1.20
N LEU A 32 11.96 -14.16 -0.03
CA LEU A 32 11.04 -13.20 -0.62
C LEU A 32 9.62 -13.75 -0.48
N HIS A 33 8.72 -12.96 0.09
CA HIS A 33 7.30 -13.31 0.24
C HIS A 33 6.43 -12.38 -0.58
N CYS A 34 5.36 -12.91 -1.18
CA CYS A 34 4.35 -12.14 -1.89
C CYS A 34 2.98 -12.48 -1.32
N ILE A 35 2.31 -11.49 -0.72
CA ILE A 35 0.96 -11.61 -0.18
C ILE A 35 0.01 -10.87 -1.11
N LEU A 36 -1.02 -11.56 -1.58
CA LEU A 36 -2.06 -10.99 -2.45
C LEU A 36 -3.36 -10.87 -1.67
N CYS A 37 -3.80 -9.65 -1.43
CA CYS A 37 -5.06 -9.35 -0.75
C CYS A 37 -6.19 -9.30 -1.79
N LEU A 38 -6.83 -10.45 -2.06
CA LEU A 38 -7.78 -10.59 -3.16
C LEU A 38 -9.23 -10.54 -2.67
N ALA A 39 -10.00 -9.57 -3.17
CA ALA A 39 -11.42 -9.42 -2.91
C ALA A 39 -12.13 -8.77 -4.10
N GLU A 40 -13.45 -8.94 -4.18
CA GLU A 40 -14.33 -8.15 -5.04
C GLU A 40 -15.26 -7.33 -4.14
N ASN A 41 -15.24 -6.00 -4.26
CA ASN A 41 -16.12 -5.12 -3.49
C ASN A 41 -17.51 -5.07 -4.14
N ALA A 42 -18.38 -5.99 -3.73
CA ALA A 42 -19.70 -6.19 -4.33
C ALA A 42 -20.83 -5.56 -3.49
N VAL A 43 -21.93 -5.20 -4.19
CA VAL A 43 -23.17 -4.75 -3.54
C VAL A 43 -24.14 -5.91 -3.41
N GLY A 44 -24.64 -6.16 -2.20
CA GLY A 44 -25.63 -7.20 -1.94
C GLY A 44 -26.15 -7.16 -0.50
N PRO A 45 -27.10 -8.05 -0.15
CA PRO A 45 -27.72 -8.09 1.19
C PRO A 45 -26.74 -8.34 2.35
N HIS A 46 -25.55 -8.87 2.04
CA HIS A 46 -24.48 -9.18 3.00
C HIS A 46 -23.26 -8.26 2.84
N ALA A 47 -23.36 -7.20 2.03
CA ALA A 47 -22.28 -6.23 1.90
C ALA A 47 -22.04 -5.53 3.24
N THR A 48 -20.79 -5.18 3.51
CA THR A 48 -20.42 -4.30 4.62
C THR A 48 -21.21 -3.00 4.53
N ARG A 49 -21.67 -2.53 5.67
CA ARG A 49 -22.46 -1.30 5.78
C ARG A 49 -21.64 -0.23 6.48
N PRO A 50 -21.86 1.05 6.16
CA PRO A 50 -21.49 2.11 7.07
C PRO A 50 -22.04 1.81 8.49
N ASP A 51 -21.23 2.09 9.50
CA ASP A 51 -21.41 1.76 10.92
C ASP A 51 -21.12 0.30 11.33
N ASP A 52 -20.82 -0.61 10.40
CA ASP A 52 -20.29 -1.92 10.77
C ASP A 52 -18.91 -1.77 11.43
N ILE A 53 -18.67 -2.51 12.52
CA ILE A 53 -17.36 -2.58 13.17
C ILE A 53 -16.75 -3.95 12.90
N HIS A 54 -15.58 -3.96 12.29
CA HIS A 54 -14.83 -5.17 11.99
C HIS A 54 -13.62 -5.29 12.92
N THR A 55 -13.29 -6.51 13.33
CA THR A 55 -12.04 -6.79 14.06
C THR A 55 -11.01 -7.33 13.07
N PHE A 56 -9.88 -6.63 12.95
CA PHE A 56 -8.82 -6.92 12.00
C PHE A 56 -7.82 -7.93 12.55
N TYR A 57 -6.96 -8.47 11.68
CA TYR A 57 -5.91 -9.42 12.01
C TYR A 57 -4.92 -8.89 13.06
N SER A 58 -4.68 -7.58 13.03
CA SER A 58 -3.92 -6.84 14.06
C SER A 58 -4.56 -6.85 15.46
N GLY A 59 -5.81 -7.30 15.60
CA GLY A 59 -6.62 -7.21 16.82
C GLY A 59 -7.36 -5.89 17.00
N LYS A 60 -7.07 -4.87 16.18
CA LYS A 60 -7.75 -3.57 16.22
C LYS A 60 -9.15 -3.63 15.61
N THR A 61 -10.04 -2.80 16.13
CA THR A 61 -11.41 -2.62 15.64
C THR A 61 -11.53 -1.41 14.73
N VAL A 62 -12.23 -1.54 13.61
CA VAL A 62 -12.45 -0.45 12.65
C VAL A 62 -13.94 -0.26 12.39
N GLU A 63 -14.44 0.94 12.65
CA GLU A 63 -15.76 1.42 12.24
C GLU A 63 -15.71 1.81 10.76
N VAL A 64 -16.45 1.10 9.92
CA VAL A 64 -16.53 1.41 8.50
C VAL A 64 -17.44 2.62 8.30
N ASN A 65 -16.92 3.73 7.81
CA ASN A 65 -17.69 4.92 7.46
C ASN A 65 -17.71 5.21 5.95
N ASP A 66 -16.89 4.52 5.16
CA ASP A 66 -16.95 4.52 3.70
C ASP A 66 -16.60 3.13 3.14
N THR A 67 -17.54 2.47 2.46
CA THR A 67 -17.33 1.12 1.93
C THR A 67 -16.48 1.09 0.67
N ASP A 68 -16.23 2.24 0.03
CA ASP A 68 -15.34 2.42 -1.14
C ASP A 68 -13.90 2.76 -0.71
N ALA A 69 -13.64 2.78 0.60
CA ALA A 69 -12.30 2.82 1.19
C ALA A 69 -11.91 1.44 1.71
N GLU A 70 -12.10 0.42 0.87
CA GLU A 70 -11.92 -1.00 1.13
C GLU A 70 -10.50 -1.49 0.89
N GLY A 71 -9.77 -0.93 -0.09
CA GLY A 71 -8.42 -1.40 -0.44
C GLY A 71 -7.47 -1.39 0.76
N ARG A 72 -7.55 -0.33 1.58
CA ARG A 72 -6.79 -0.21 2.83
C ARG A 72 -7.21 -1.22 3.90
N LEU A 73 -8.45 -1.72 3.87
CA LEU A 73 -8.93 -2.73 4.81
C LEU A 73 -8.28 -4.08 4.51
N VAL A 74 -8.30 -4.51 3.26
CA VAL A 74 -7.67 -5.78 2.89
C VAL A 74 -6.15 -5.73 3.08
N LEU A 75 -5.52 -4.57 2.84
CA LEU A 75 -4.10 -4.36 3.09
C LEU A 75 -3.74 -4.33 4.57
N ALA A 76 -4.60 -3.77 5.44
CA ALA A 76 -4.41 -3.78 6.89
C ALA A 76 -4.23 -5.21 7.43
N ASP A 77 -5.05 -6.15 6.97
CA ASP A 77 -4.89 -7.57 7.31
C ASP A 77 -3.65 -8.18 6.66
N GLY A 78 -3.36 -7.83 5.40
CA GLY A 78 -2.17 -8.30 4.68
C GLY A 78 -0.86 -7.93 5.38
N VAL A 79 -0.69 -6.67 5.78
CA VAL A 79 0.52 -6.20 6.46
C VAL A 79 0.62 -6.75 7.88
N ALA A 80 -0.50 -6.82 8.61
CA ALA A 80 -0.54 -7.42 9.94
C ALA A 80 -0.18 -8.92 9.90
N TYR A 81 -0.65 -9.65 8.89
CA TYR A 81 -0.27 -11.03 8.65
C TYR A 81 1.23 -11.15 8.34
N ALA A 82 1.74 -10.31 7.44
CA ALA A 82 3.15 -10.30 7.04
C ALA A 82 4.08 -10.13 8.25
N VAL A 83 3.83 -9.09 9.06
CA VAL A 83 4.62 -8.79 10.26
C VAL A 83 4.57 -9.95 11.25
N LYS A 84 3.37 -10.50 11.50
CA LYS A 84 3.19 -11.55 12.52
C LYS A 84 3.84 -12.88 12.17
N HIS A 85 3.89 -13.25 10.89
CA HIS A 85 4.28 -14.60 10.48
C HIS A 85 5.54 -14.70 9.65
N LEU A 86 5.95 -13.61 8.99
CA LEU A 86 7.04 -13.64 8.02
C LEU A 86 8.29 -12.91 8.50
N ASN A 87 8.21 -12.17 9.61
CA ASN A 87 9.32 -11.43 10.22
C ASN A 87 10.18 -10.66 9.17
N PRO A 88 9.55 -9.82 8.33
CA PRO A 88 10.28 -9.10 7.29
C PRO A 88 11.26 -8.09 7.90
N SER A 89 12.37 -7.80 7.23
CA SER A 89 13.19 -6.62 7.52
C SER A 89 12.68 -5.37 6.78
N VAL A 90 12.18 -5.59 5.56
CA VAL A 90 11.57 -4.58 4.70
C VAL A 90 10.18 -5.07 4.28
N LEU A 91 9.17 -4.22 4.43
CA LEU A 91 7.80 -4.45 3.97
C LEU A 91 7.44 -3.41 2.90
N LEU A 92 7.05 -3.88 1.72
CA LEU A 92 6.46 -3.07 0.66
C LEU A 92 5.01 -3.50 0.48
N ASP A 93 4.08 -2.54 0.55
CA ASP A 93 2.72 -2.74 0.05
C ASP A 93 2.44 -1.77 -1.12
N MET A 94 1.69 -2.26 -2.11
CA MET A 94 1.39 -1.55 -3.34
C MET A 94 -0.09 -1.59 -3.61
N ALA A 95 -0.68 -0.46 -3.98
CA ALA A 95 -2.12 -0.37 -4.16
C ALA A 95 -2.52 0.73 -5.14
N THR A 96 -3.61 0.50 -5.87
CA THR A 96 -4.33 1.56 -6.60
C THR A 96 -5.28 2.27 -5.64
N LEU A 97 -4.76 2.93 -4.60
CA LEU A 97 -5.52 3.14 -3.36
C LEU A 97 -6.41 4.37 -3.37
N THR A 98 -5.92 5.51 -3.86
CA THR A 98 -6.65 6.78 -3.67
C THR A 98 -6.78 7.59 -4.96
N GLY A 99 -7.96 8.19 -5.14
CA GLY A 99 -8.11 9.27 -6.12
C GLY A 99 -7.23 10.49 -5.81
N ALA A 100 -6.82 10.67 -4.55
CA ALA A 100 -5.94 11.74 -4.11
C ALA A 100 -4.51 11.60 -4.68
N GLN A 101 -4.07 10.39 -5.04
CA GLN A 101 -2.75 10.15 -5.63
C GLN A 101 -2.54 10.97 -6.90
N GLY A 102 -3.49 10.95 -7.83
CA GLY A 102 -3.38 11.71 -9.08
C GLY A 102 -3.37 13.23 -8.87
N VAL A 103 -4.05 13.73 -7.84
CA VAL A 103 -3.98 15.15 -7.44
C VAL A 103 -2.60 15.49 -6.85
N THR A 104 -1.97 14.54 -6.16
CA THR A 104 -0.73 14.76 -5.39
C THR A 104 0.51 14.63 -6.27
N THR A 105 0.63 13.54 -7.03
CA THR A 105 1.84 13.20 -7.80
C THR A 105 1.59 13.03 -9.31
N GLY A 106 0.33 13.17 -9.76
CA GLY A 106 -0.03 13.10 -11.18
C GLY A 106 -0.18 11.68 -11.73
N GLU A 107 -0.26 11.58 -13.06
CA GLU A 107 -0.64 10.33 -13.75
C GLU A 107 0.52 9.34 -13.95
N HIS A 108 1.76 9.78 -13.76
CA HIS A 108 2.95 9.00 -14.13
C HIS A 108 3.89 8.69 -12.96
N ILE A 109 3.60 9.24 -11.78
CA ILE A 109 4.48 9.15 -10.61
C ILE A 109 3.66 8.58 -9.45
N GLY A 110 4.05 7.42 -8.93
CA GLY A 110 3.45 6.84 -7.73
C GLY A 110 3.77 7.69 -6.50
N ALA A 111 2.90 7.65 -5.50
CA ALA A 111 3.13 8.33 -4.24
C ALA A 111 3.71 7.36 -3.22
N LEU A 112 4.87 7.70 -2.67
CA LEU A 112 5.62 6.87 -1.72
C LEU A 112 5.41 7.41 -0.31
N TYR A 113 4.86 6.59 0.58
CA TYR A 113 4.71 6.88 2.00
C TYR A 113 5.60 5.90 2.78
N ALA A 114 6.65 6.40 3.43
CA ALA A 114 7.71 5.57 4.01
C ALA A 114 8.02 5.98 5.44
N ASN A 115 8.23 5.01 6.34
CA ASN A 115 8.42 5.27 7.77
C ASN A 115 9.86 5.68 8.16
N THR A 116 10.85 5.45 7.29
CA THR A 116 12.24 5.85 7.52
C THR A 116 12.78 6.64 6.33
N ASP A 117 13.64 7.62 6.59
CA ASP A 117 14.35 8.38 5.55
C ASP A 117 15.17 7.47 4.62
N ASN A 118 15.69 6.35 5.16
CA ASN A 118 16.48 5.39 4.42
C ASN A 118 15.64 4.67 3.35
N ILE A 119 14.52 4.07 3.74
CA ILE A 119 13.68 3.32 2.78
C ILE A 119 12.98 4.26 1.79
N GLU A 120 12.68 5.50 2.20
CA GLU A 120 12.21 6.54 1.30
C GLU A 120 13.25 6.84 0.20
N ALA A 121 14.50 7.10 0.60
CA ALA A 121 15.58 7.41 -0.33
C ALA A 121 15.87 6.24 -1.30
N ILE A 122 15.83 5.00 -0.80
CA ILE A 122 15.93 3.79 -1.62
C ILE A 122 14.78 3.76 -2.62
N GLY A 123 13.52 3.90 -2.17
CA GLY A 123 12.35 3.88 -3.03
C GLY A 123 12.42 4.90 -4.17
N VAL A 124 12.82 6.15 -3.88
CA VAL A 124 13.01 7.19 -4.91
C VAL A 124 14.12 6.84 -5.88
N SER A 125 15.24 6.30 -5.40
CA SER A 125 16.34 5.87 -6.26
C SER A 125 15.92 4.71 -7.19
N ILE A 126 15.18 3.74 -6.66
CA ILE A 126 14.66 2.60 -7.42
C ILE A 126 13.66 3.07 -8.48
N GLY A 127 12.71 3.94 -8.13
CA GLY A 127 11.74 4.45 -9.09
C GLY A 127 12.39 5.18 -10.27
N LYS A 128 13.46 5.94 -10.01
CA LYS A 128 14.26 6.58 -11.08
C LYS A 128 15.00 5.56 -11.94
N ALA A 129 15.54 4.49 -11.35
CA ALA A 129 16.31 3.48 -12.06
C ALA A 129 15.42 2.53 -12.88
N SER A 130 14.22 2.19 -12.39
CA SER A 130 13.27 1.29 -13.05
C SER A 130 12.44 1.99 -14.13
N GLY A 131 12.24 3.31 -14.01
CA GLY A 131 11.27 4.07 -14.81
C GLY A 131 9.87 4.08 -14.20
N ASP A 132 9.59 3.24 -13.19
CA ASP A 132 8.38 3.30 -12.37
C ASP A 132 8.55 4.40 -11.32
N LEU A 133 8.46 5.66 -11.76
CA LEU A 133 8.77 6.83 -10.95
C LEU A 133 7.91 6.90 -9.70
N VAL A 134 8.51 7.29 -8.57
CA VAL A 134 7.83 7.58 -7.30
C VAL A 134 8.25 8.94 -6.76
N HIS A 135 7.38 9.58 -5.98
CA HIS A 135 7.70 10.78 -5.23
C HIS A 135 7.20 10.64 -3.78
N PRO A 136 8.01 11.03 -2.78
CA PRO A 136 7.59 10.98 -1.39
C PRO A 136 6.40 11.87 -1.09
N VAL A 137 5.53 11.39 -0.22
CA VAL A 137 4.49 12.17 0.47
C VAL A 137 4.83 12.23 1.96
N PRO A 138 4.39 13.27 2.71
CA PRO A 138 4.80 13.43 4.10
C PRO A 138 4.46 12.21 4.95
N TYR A 139 5.44 11.69 5.70
CA TYR A 139 5.26 10.70 6.76
C TYR A 139 5.23 11.40 8.13
N VAL A 140 4.02 11.64 8.65
CA VAL A 140 3.80 12.37 9.91
C VAL A 140 2.64 11.74 10.69
N PRO A 141 2.83 10.55 11.31
CA PRO A 141 1.75 9.80 11.95
C PRO A 141 0.95 10.59 12.98
N GLU A 142 1.59 11.49 13.72
CA GLU A 142 0.96 12.37 14.71
C GLU A 142 -0.08 13.33 14.11
N PHE A 143 0.02 13.66 12.82
CA PHE A 143 -0.94 14.51 12.13
C PHE A 143 -2.06 13.70 11.46
N PHE A 144 -1.80 12.45 11.09
CA PHE A 144 -2.72 11.65 10.27
C PHE A 144 -3.55 10.66 11.07
N ARG A 145 -3.05 10.11 12.19
CA ARG A 145 -3.81 9.16 13.03
C ARG A 145 -5.12 9.75 13.56
N GLY A 146 -5.12 11.04 13.91
CA GLY A 146 -6.30 11.75 14.40
C GLY A 146 -7.43 11.89 13.37
N GLU A 147 -7.14 11.77 12.07
CA GLU A 147 -8.15 11.82 11.01
C GLU A 147 -9.10 10.61 11.03
N TYR A 148 -8.70 9.53 11.70
CA TYR A 148 -9.45 8.27 11.79
C TYR A 148 -10.14 8.06 13.14
N LYS A 149 -10.33 9.12 13.94
CA LYS A 149 -10.98 8.97 15.26
C LYS A 149 -12.38 8.35 15.13
N SER A 150 -12.61 7.27 15.87
CA SER A 150 -13.93 6.68 16.12
C SER A 150 -14.32 6.91 17.60
N GLU A 151 -15.62 6.96 17.88
CA GLU A 151 -16.15 7.00 19.24
C GLU A 151 -16.52 5.60 19.77
N VAL A 152 -16.50 4.57 18.92
CA VAL A 152 -17.01 3.22 19.21
C VAL A 152 -16.06 2.08 18.82
N ALA A 153 -14.98 2.38 18.09
CA ALA A 153 -13.93 1.46 17.67
C ALA A 153 -12.54 2.12 17.83
N ASP A 154 -11.46 1.38 17.59
CA ASP A 154 -10.11 1.94 17.67
C ASP A 154 -9.87 3.02 16.59
N MET A 155 -10.49 2.87 15.41
CA MET A 155 -10.43 3.86 14.34
C MET A 155 -11.59 3.73 13.33
N LYS A 156 -11.74 4.72 12.46
CA LYS A 156 -12.57 4.68 11.25
C LYS A 156 -11.73 4.29 10.03
N ASN A 157 -12.35 3.81 8.95
CA ASN A 157 -11.60 3.48 7.73
C ASN A 157 -11.39 4.66 6.78
N TYR A 158 -12.23 5.67 6.83
CA TYR A 158 -12.12 6.86 6.00
C TYR A 158 -11.91 8.12 6.85
N MET A 159 -10.99 8.95 6.38
CA MET A 159 -10.53 10.16 7.06
C MET A 159 -11.63 11.21 7.21
N LYS A 160 -11.58 11.99 8.30
CA LYS A 160 -12.54 13.06 8.57
C LYS A 160 -12.44 14.21 7.56
N ASN A 161 -11.23 14.62 7.17
CA ASN A 161 -11.02 15.75 6.26
C ASN A 161 -10.29 15.32 4.98
N PRO A 162 -11.01 15.00 3.88
CA PRO A 162 -10.40 14.56 2.62
C PRO A 162 -9.40 15.53 1.98
N LYS A 163 -9.33 16.78 2.45
CA LYS A 163 -8.37 17.81 2.00
C LYS A 163 -7.08 17.84 2.82
N ASN A 164 -6.90 16.91 3.77
CA ASN A 164 -5.74 16.85 4.65
C ASN A 164 -4.82 15.67 4.28
N ALA A 165 -4.02 15.82 3.22
CA ALA A 165 -3.04 14.81 2.79
C ALA A 165 -3.63 13.40 2.60
N GLY A 166 -4.66 13.27 1.75
CA GLY A 166 -5.43 12.04 1.60
C GLY A 166 -4.61 10.79 1.23
N VAL A 167 -3.51 10.95 0.49
CA VAL A 167 -2.58 9.86 0.18
C VAL A 167 -1.84 9.39 1.43
N SER A 168 -1.19 10.31 2.15
CA SER A 168 -0.49 10.02 3.40
C SER A 168 -1.43 9.42 4.45
N CYS A 169 -2.67 9.92 4.54
CA CYS A 169 -3.66 9.34 5.43
C CYS A 169 -4.03 7.90 5.00
N GLY A 170 -4.20 7.65 3.69
CA GLY A 170 -4.45 6.30 3.16
C GLY A 170 -3.35 5.31 3.56
N GLY A 171 -2.09 5.71 3.38
CA GLY A 171 -0.93 4.96 3.87
C GLY A 171 -0.95 4.78 5.38
N GLN A 172 -1.11 5.85 6.16
CA GLN A 172 -1.13 5.77 7.63
C GLN A 172 -2.22 4.83 8.17
N PHE A 173 -3.37 4.71 7.51
CA PHE A 173 -4.39 3.73 7.92
C PHE A 173 -3.79 2.32 7.92
N ILE A 174 -3.12 1.92 6.84
CA ILE A 174 -2.43 0.62 6.72
C ILE A 174 -1.33 0.52 7.78
N GLY A 175 -0.54 1.58 7.95
CA GLY A 175 0.53 1.66 8.96
C GLY A 175 0.05 1.43 10.39
N ASN A 176 -1.17 1.85 10.71
CA ASN A 176 -1.77 1.61 12.02
C ASN A 176 -1.93 0.11 12.36
N HIS A 177 -1.83 -0.79 11.38
CA HIS A 177 -1.96 -2.24 11.58
C HIS A 177 -0.63 -2.99 11.65
N LEU A 178 0.51 -2.27 11.59
CA LEU A 178 1.85 -2.86 11.65
C LEU A 178 2.31 -3.21 13.07
N GLY A 179 1.73 -2.62 14.11
CA GLY A 179 2.19 -2.81 15.49
C GLY A 179 3.60 -2.24 15.69
N ASP A 180 4.45 -2.96 16.43
CA ASP A 180 5.81 -2.51 16.74
C ASP A 180 6.72 -2.38 15.50
N PHE A 181 6.40 -3.11 14.42
CA PHE A 181 7.13 -3.05 13.16
C PHE A 181 7.15 -1.65 12.54
N GLU A 182 6.16 -0.80 12.82
CA GLU A 182 6.16 0.60 12.34
C GLU A 182 7.40 1.38 12.82
N ASN A 183 7.98 1.00 13.97
CA ASN A 183 9.16 1.65 14.55
C ASN A 183 10.43 0.77 14.48
N GLU A 184 10.28 -0.55 14.34
CA GLU A 184 11.40 -1.50 14.38
C GLU A 184 11.87 -1.94 12.98
N GLY A 185 11.02 -1.84 11.97
CA GLY A 185 11.30 -2.27 10.60
C GLY A 185 11.21 -1.15 9.59
N GLU A 186 11.58 -1.47 8.34
CA GLU A 186 11.43 -0.54 7.22
C GLU A 186 10.16 -0.87 6.44
N TRP A 187 9.28 0.10 6.31
CA TRP A 187 8.01 -0.02 5.62
C TRP A 187 7.83 1.11 4.61
N MET A 188 7.38 0.74 3.42
CA MET A 188 6.91 1.70 2.44
C MET A 188 5.58 1.26 1.83
N HIS A 189 4.66 2.21 1.72
CA HIS A 189 3.41 2.11 1.00
C HIS A 189 3.54 2.86 -0.33
N LEU A 190 3.14 2.21 -1.43
CA LEU A 190 3.14 2.79 -2.76
C LEU A 190 1.72 2.89 -3.32
N ASP A 191 1.19 4.11 -3.34
CA ASP A 191 -0.06 4.42 -4.04
C ASP A 191 0.23 4.68 -5.52
N MET A 192 -0.31 3.81 -6.37
CA MET A 192 -0.10 3.77 -7.81
C MET A 192 -1.42 3.84 -8.59
N ALA A 193 -2.45 4.47 -8.03
CA ALA A 193 -3.80 4.55 -8.62
C ALA A 193 -3.82 4.99 -10.09
N PHE A 194 -3.09 6.04 -10.45
CA PHE A 194 -3.03 6.57 -11.81
C PHE A 194 -1.89 5.98 -12.65
N PRO A 195 -0.65 5.79 -12.15
CA PRO A 195 0.42 5.15 -12.92
C PRO A 195 0.11 3.73 -13.40
N ALA A 196 -0.82 3.02 -12.74
CA ALA A 196 -1.23 1.67 -13.13
C ALA A 196 -1.93 1.60 -14.50
N VAL A 197 -2.54 2.70 -14.97
CA VAL A 197 -3.31 2.73 -16.22
C VAL A 197 -2.87 3.90 -17.10
N GLY A 198 -2.43 3.60 -18.32
CA GLY A 198 -1.98 4.60 -19.28
C GLY A 198 -3.14 5.43 -19.86
N SER A 199 -2.79 6.52 -20.54
CA SER A 199 -3.76 7.40 -21.23
C SER A 199 -4.56 6.68 -22.33
N ASP A 200 -4.06 5.55 -22.83
CA ASP A 200 -4.74 4.64 -23.76
C ASP A 200 -5.71 3.65 -23.07
N LYS A 201 -5.89 3.79 -21.75
CA LYS A 201 -6.74 2.96 -20.89
C LYS A 201 -6.28 1.51 -20.78
N ARG A 202 -4.99 1.24 -20.98
CA ARG A 202 -4.37 -0.07 -20.79
C ARG A 202 -3.54 -0.10 -19.51
N GLY A 203 -3.42 -1.29 -18.91
CA GLY A 203 -2.50 -1.49 -17.80
C GLY A 203 -1.07 -1.25 -18.25
N THR A 204 -0.31 -0.46 -17.49
CA THR A 204 1.07 -0.09 -17.81
C THR A 204 2.09 -1.16 -17.42
N GLY A 205 1.73 -2.04 -16.48
CA GLY A 205 2.67 -2.97 -15.84
C GLY A 205 3.52 -2.33 -14.75
N TYR A 206 3.16 -1.11 -14.31
CA TYR A 206 3.84 -0.37 -13.26
C TYR A 206 4.03 -1.24 -12.00
N GLY A 207 5.22 -1.16 -11.42
CA GLY A 207 5.59 -1.84 -10.18
C GLY A 207 6.44 -3.08 -10.39
N VAL A 208 6.32 -3.76 -11.54
CA VAL A 208 7.09 -4.98 -11.81
C VAL A 208 8.59 -4.70 -11.81
N ALA A 209 9.01 -3.64 -12.51
CA ALA A 209 10.41 -3.24 -12.56
C ALA A 209 10.87 -2.64 -11.23
N PHE A 210 10.03 -1.83 -10.57
CA PHE A 210 10.31 -1.31 -9.23
C PHE A 210 10.67 -2.41 -8.23
N VAL A 211 9.81 -3.43 -8.10
CA VAL A 211 10.02 -4.55 -7.16
C VAL A 211 11.30 -5.31 -7.49
N GLN A 212 11.55 -5.60 -8.76
CA GLN A 212 12.76 -6.32 -9.18
C GLN A 212 14.03 -5.56 -8.79
N LEU A 213 14.11 -4.27 -9.13
CA LEU A 213 15.28 -3.46 -8.81
C LEU A 213 15.43 -3.21 -7.29
N LEU A 214 14.33 -3.13 -6.55
CA LEU A 214 14.36 -3.03 -5.09
C LEU A 214 15.01 -4.28 -4.48
N VAL A 215 14.56 -5.48 -4.87
CA VAL A 215 15.14 -6.73 -4.38
C VAL A 215 16.63 -6.84 -4.76
N ASP A 216 16.99 -6.48 -5.99
CA ASP A 216 18.40 -6.45 -6.42
C ASP A 216 19.25 -5.46 -5.61
N HIS A 217 18.68 -4.35 -5.17
CA HIS A 217 19.37 -3.37 -4.32
C HIS A 217 19.57 -3.91 -2.90
N LEU A 218 18.52 -4.46 -2.29
CA LEU A 218 18.59 -5.01 -0.92
C LEU A 218 19.58 -6.18 -0.84
N ASN A 219 19.68 -7.01 -1.87
CA ASN A 219 20.66 -8.09 -1.96
C ASN A 219 22.13 -7.63 -2.08
N LYS A 220 22.40 -6.36 -2.42
CA LYS A 220 23.77 -5.82 -2.55
C LYS A 220 24.24 -5.12 -1.27
N ALA A 221 23.32 -4.80 -0.36
CA ALA A 221 23.64 -4.15 0.90
C ALA A 221 24.13 -5.15 1.98
N GLU A 222 24.01 -6.46 1.70
CA GLU A 222 24.62 -7.56 2.46
C GLU A 222 26.04 -7.87 1.98
#